data_AF-A0A0N5CGR8-F1
#
_entry.id   AF-A0A0N5CGR8-F1
#
_cell.length_a   1.000
_cell.length_b   1.000
_cell.length_c   1.000
_cell.angle_alpha   90.00
_cell.angle_beta   90.00
_cell.angle_gamma   90.00
#
_symmetry.space_group_name_H-M   'P 1'
#
loop_
_entity.id
_entity.type
_entity.pdbx_description
1 polymer ?
#
loop_
_entity_poly.entity_id
_entity_poly.type
_entity_poly.pdbx_seq_one_letter_code
_entity_poly.pdbx_strand_id
1 'polypeptide(L)'
;MSNQIALVNSYISHFNAKNPSLNLTTDELKSQGGRVNFMDKLYNIYETVVYGLSKKDYFDKVAEGYSEETTNAAIKLHRLNTLCTLLNRYSNNSNKVKLHKFFTPDIQLIASIFKMLETFECVSDAIYDEHLKMSKEYTDKANEINQLNAELAVLEEDLTDDPTTAIMTATHELTQLKDTRRELHDLCVALNSKTSSKREVLHGEKQKIASLRERCEKLEESRKGYEHRYRCEIAKLVTDADDLINERQRLTDAEKAVKNDMRILQSKIEQDKEKKDDILKLSEKINYLDKEIALAEVKTEEISKTSASILGIQQKIESTQKDIVVLKKKIPVFSSKYEELKETSRKNKKEFNDEMRKLKAEVADLYEKFNKAVDVKLEKCQELTKIQEEKAALKSELESLKENVKSEIAKIDEDYNKHKEERREFINDVVEFRKETKLAIHAPEISQLETEVKILETMDKEAIFHKRYLQERGARRQNHSFGQQ
;
A
#
# COMPACT_ATOMS: atom_id res chain seq x y z
N MET A 1 30.02 28.57 -24.45
CA MET A 1 29.89 30.00 -24.06
C MET A 1 28.92 30.25 -22.90
N SER A 2 27.86 29.45 -22.67
CA SER A 2 26.86 29.72 -21.62
C SER A 2 27.41 29.68 -20.17
N ASN A 3 28.26 28.70 -19.83
CA ASN A 3 28.85 28.60 -18.48
C ASN A 3 29.82 29.74 -18.14
N GLN A 4 30.54 30.28 -19.12
CA GLN A 4 31.48 31.38 -18.90
C GLN A 4 30.76 32.71 -18.68
N ILE A 5 29.63 32.94 -19.37
CA ILE A 5 28.81 34.14 -19.15
C ILE A 5 28.16 34.10 -17.77
N ALA A 6 27.65 32.94 -17.33
CA ALA A 6 27.12 32.78 -15.97
C ALA A 6 28.18 33.06 -14.88
N LEU A 7 29.41 32.58 -15.08
CA LEU A 7 30.54 32.86 -14.18
C LEU A 7 30.88 34.35 -14.13
N VAL A 8 30.94 35.00 -15.29
CA VAL A 8 31.20 36.44 -15.40
C VAL A 8 30.09 37.26 -14.73
N ASN A 9 28.83 36.86 -14.85
CA ASN A 9 27.71 37.51 -14.18
C ASN A 9 27.82 37.43 -12.65
N SER A 10 28.30 36.28 -12.13
CA SER A 10 28.57 36.11 -10.70
C SER A 10 29.65 37.07 -10.21
N TYR A 11 30.76 37.19 -10.96
CA TYR A 11 31.81 38.15 -10.61
C TYR A 11 31.35 39.61 -10.71
N ILE A 12 30.55 39.94 -11.73
CA ILE A 12 29.95 41.28 -11.87
C ILE A 12 29.11 41.61 -10.64
N SER A 13 28.27 40.68 -10.17
CA SER A 13 27.44 40.88 -8.99
C SER A 13 28.29 41.09 -7.73
N HIS A 14 29.34 40.28 -7.54
CA HIS A 14 30.26 40.38 -6.39
C HIS A 14 30.97 41.74 -6.34
N PHE A 15 31.62 42.14 -7.43
CA PHE A 15 32.39 43.39 -7.47
C PHE A 15 31.50 44.65 -7.47
N ASN A 16 30.30 44.60 -8.05
CA ASN A 16 29.34 45.72 -7.95
C ASN A 16 28.80 45.91 -6.53
N ALA A 17 28.61 44.83 -5.76
CA ALA A 17 28.15 44.94 -4.37
C ALA A 17 29.14 45.70 -3.49
N LYS A 18 30.45 45.48 -3.70
CA LYS A 18 31.52 46.15 -2.95
C LYS A 18 31.95 47.49 -3.54
N ASN A 19 31.80 47.70 -4.85
CA ASN A 19 32.11 48.96 -5.52
C ASN A 19 30.91 49.45 -6.36
N PRO A 20 29.84 49.97 -5.73
CA PRO A 20 28.59 50.32 -6.41
C PRO A 20 28.75 51.39 -7.50
N SER A 21 29.79 52.21 -7.40
CA SER A 21 30.11 53.30 -8.34
C SER A 21 30.58 52.81 -9.73
N LEU A 22 30.96 51.54 -9.87
CA LEU A 22 31.53 51.00 -11.11
C LEU A 22 30.48 50.49 -12.10
N ASN A 23 29.31 50.08 -11.59
CA ASN A 23 28.15 49.61 -12.38
C ASN A 23 28.56 48.74 -13.58
N LEU A 24 29.25 47.63 -13.32
CA LEU A 24 29.63 46.65 -14.33
C LEU A 24 28.37 45.97 -14.86
N THR A 25 28.21 45.87 -16.18
CA THR A 25 27.06 45.18 -16.78
C THR A 25 27.47 44.20 -17.87
N THR A 26 26.65 43.18 -18.07
CA THR A 26 26.87 42.14 -19.07
C THR A 26 26.61 42.64 -20.49
N ASP A 27 25.85 43.73 -20.61
CA ASP A 27 25.56 44.40 -21.87
C ASP A 27 26.81 45.07 -22.46
N GLU A 28 27.72 45.58 -21.62
CA GLU A 28 29.02 46.13 -22.04
C GLU A 28 29.89 45.06 -22.73
N LEU A 29 29.69 43.78 -22.39
CA LEU A 29 30.41 42.67 -23.00
C LEU A 29 29.88 42.26 -24.38
N LYS A 30 28.78 42.85 -24.86
CA LYS A 30 28.20 42.55 -26.18
C LYS A 30 28.88 43.29 -27.33
N SER A 31 29.55 44.41 -27.06
CA SER A 31 30.22 45.23 -28.09
C SER A 31 31.72 45.36 -27.85
N GLN A 32 32.50 45.55 -28.92
CA GLN A 32 33.95 45.74 -28.82
C GLN A 32 34.32 46.99 -27.99
N GLY A 33 33.64 48.12 -28.21
CA GLY A 33 33.85 49.34 -27.44
C GLY A 33 33.46 49.18 -25.97
N GLY A 34 32.37 48.46 -25.69
CA GLY A 34 31.94 48.16 -24.33
C GLY A 34 32.94 47.28 -23.58
N ARG A 35 33.53 46.26 -24.22
CA ARG A 35 34.56 45.40 -23.59
C ARG A 35 35.84 46.14 -23.23
N VAL A 36 36.21 47.18 -24.00
CA VAL A 36 37.36 48.03 -23.67
C VAL A 36 37.06 48.91 -22.46
N ASN A 37 35.90 49.58 -22.43
CA ASN A 37 35.46 50.33 -21.24
C ASN A 37 35.32 49.43 -20.01
N PHE A 38 34.92 48.17 -20.22
CA PHE A 38 34.84 47.17 -19.16
C PHE A 38 36.22 46.87 -18.56
N MET A 39 37.28 46.83 -19.37
CA MET A 39 38.66 46.66 -18.91
C MET A 39 39.18 47.89 -18.14
N ASP A 40 38.79 49.11 -18.53
CA ASP A 40 39.08 50.34 -17.77
C ASP A 40 38.46 50.26 -16.37
N LYS A 41 37.21 49.81 -16.26
CA LYS A 41 36.55 49.60 -14.96
C LYS A 41 37.23 48.53 -14.12
N LEU A 42 37.67 47.41 -14.74
CA LEU A 42 38.45 46.38 -14.05
C LEU A 42 39.82 46.89 -13.59
N TYR A 43 40.44 47.77 -14.36
CA TYR A 43 41.67 48.45 -13.95
C TYR A 43 41.44 49.37 -12.76
N ASN A 44 40.32 50.09 -12.70
CA ASN A 44 39.96 50.87 -11.50
C ASN A 44 39.72 49.98 -10.28
N ILE A 45 39.10 48.81 -10.44
CA ILE A 45 38.97 47.82 -9.34
C ILE A 45 40.34 47.36 -8.88
N TYR A 46 41.22 47.02 -9.83
CA TYR A 46 42.60 46.68 -9.53
C TYR A 46 43.29 47.79 -8.73
N GLU A 47 43.17 49.05 -9.15
CA GLU A 47 43.77 50.17 -8.43
C GLU A 47 43.22 50.31 -7.02
N THR A 48 41.90 50.17 -6.82
CA THR A 48 41.30 50.20 -5.49
C THR A 48 41.75 49.03 -4.61
N VAL A 49 41.73 47.80 -5.14
CA VAL A 49 42.04 46.58 -4.39
C VAL A 49 43.52 46.46 -4.05
N VAL A 50 44.40 46.90 -4.95
CA VAL A 50 45.86 46.76 -4.81
C VAL A 50 46.53 48.03 -4.29
N TYR A 51 46.11 49.23 -4.72
CA TYR A 51 46.69 50.51 -4.27
C TYR A 51 45.91 51.20 -3.14
N GLY A 52 44.73 50.70 -2.76
CA GLY A 52 44.07 51.09 -1.51
C GLY A 52 44.90 50.76 -0.26
N LEU A 53 45.92 49.90 -0.41
CA LEU A 53 47.00 49.65 0.54
C LEU A 53 48.25 50.36 0.01
N SER A 54 49.02 51.04 0.89
CA SER A 54 50.22 51.76 0.43
C SER A 54 51.17 50.78 -0.28
N LYS A 55 51.73 51.20 -1.43
CA LYS A 55 52.60 50.35 -2.27
C LYS A 55 53.80 49.77 -1.49
N LYS A 56 54.17 50.39 -0.37
CA LYS A 56 55.27 49.97 0.49
C LYS A 56 54.84 48.85 1.45
N ASP A 57 53.68 49.00 2.09
CA ASP A 57 53.22 48.08 3.13
C ASP A 57 52.87 46.67 2.59
N TYR A 58 52.32 46.58 1.38
CA TYR A 58 51.98 45.29 0.77
C TYR A 58 53.22 44.46 0.40
N PHE A 59 54.28 45.09 -0.14
CA PHE A 59 55.50 44.39 -0.53
C PHE A 59 56.43 44.10 0.65
N ASP A 60 56.47 44.98 1.65
CA ASP A 60 57.34 44.81 2.82
C ASP A 60 56.81 43.68 3.75
N LYS A 61 55.49 43.61 4.01
CA LYS A 61 54.92 42.54 4.86
C LYS A 61 54.95 41.15 4.24
N VAL A 62 54.85 41.07 2.91
CA VAL A 62 54.88 39.79 2.19
C VAL A 62 56.31 39.22 2.10
N ALA A 63 57.34 40.06 2.25
CA ALA A 63 58.75 39.66 2.17
C ALA A 63 59.33 39.12 3.50
N GLU A 64 58.82 39.53 4.66
CA GLU A 64 59.51 39.29 5.94
C GLU A 64 59.10 38.01 6.70
N GLY A 65 58.03 37.30 6.33
CA GLY A 65 57.38 36.40 7.29
C GLY A 65 57.60 34.89 7.18
N TYR A 66 57.73 34.28 6.00
CA TYR A 66 57.40 32.85 5.92
C TYR A 66 57.90 32.12 4.66
N SER A 67 58.49 30.93 4.81
CA SER A 67 59.16 30.19 3.71
C SER A 67 58.23 29.41 2.76
N GLU A 68 57.00 29.08 3.17
CA GLU A 68 55.95 28.56 2.26
C GLU A 68 55.16 29.71 1.63
N GLU A 69 54.96 30.80 2.38
CA GLU A 69 54.30 31.99 1.86
C GLU A 69 55.18 32.72 0.86
N THR A 70 56.52 32.65 0.91
CA THR A 70 57.40 33.28 -0.11
C THR A 70 57.19 32.68 -1.50
N THR A 71 56.87 31.38 -1.59
CA THR A 71 56.53 30.74 -2.87
C THR A 71 55.15 31.17 -3.34
N ASN A 72 54.15 31.23 -2.45
CA ASN A 72 52.83 31.77 -2.75
C ASN A 72 52.84 33.28 -3.06
N ALA A 73 53.72 34.03 -2.41
CA ALA A 73 53.96 35.46 -2.59
C ALA A 73 54.64 35.72 -3.93
N ALA A 74 55.64 34.93 -4.31
CA ALA A 74 56.25 35.00 -5.63
C ALA A 74 55.22 34.67 -6.73
N ILE A 75 54.34 33.67 -6.52
CA ILE A 75 53.23 33.36 -7.43
C ILE A 75 52.22 34.51 -7.50
N LYS A 76 51.85 35.11 -6.36
CA LYS A 76 50.94 36.26 -6.29
C LYS A 76 51.56 37.52 -6.92
N LEU A 77 52.85 37.77 -6.71
CA LEU A 77 53.61 38.86 -7.33
C LEU A 77 53.73 38.66 -8.84
N HIS A 78 53.97 37.43 -9.30
CA HIS A 78 53.97 37.10 -10.71
C HIS A 78 52.59 37.34 -11.33
N ARG A 79 51.52 36.84 -10.71
CA ARG A 79 50.13 37.08 -11.13
C ARG A 79 49.77 38.56 -11.11
N LEU A 80 50.28 39.33 -10.14
CA LEU A 80 50.08 40.77 -10.03
C LEU A 80 50.71 41.49 -11.22
N ASN A 81 51.98 41.18 -11.51
CA ASN A 81 52.68 41.73 -12.66
C ASN A 81 52.00 41.35 -13.97
N THR A 82 51.50 40.11 -14.10
CA THR A 82 50.71 39.67 -15.26
C THR A 82 49.40 40.43 -15.38
N LEU A 83 48.64 40.57 -14.29
CA LEU A 83 47.37 41.29 -14.23
C LEU A 83 47.55 42.77 -14.58
N CYS A 84 48.53 43.43 -13.96
CA CYS A 84 48.90 44.82 -14.23
C CYS A 84 49.30 45.01 -15.70
N THR A 85 50.10 44.10 -16.27
CA THR A 85 50.49 44.15 -17.69
C THR A 85 49.30 43.95 -18.62
N LEU A 86 48.39 43.03 -18.29
CA LEU A 86 47.18 42.77 -19.09
C LEU A 86 46.23 43.96 -19.02
N LEU A 87 45.90 44.46 -17.83
CA LEU A 87 45.00 45.60 -17.69
C LEU A 87 45.60 46.87 -18.29
N ASN A 88 46.89 47.18 -18.05
CA ASN A 88 47.56 48.33 -18.67
C ASN A 88 47.62 48.23 -20.21
N ARG A 89 47.66 47.02 -20.77
CA ARG A 89 47.65 46.82 -22.23
C ARG A 89 46.31 47.21 -22.86
N TYR A 90 45.21 47.16 -22.11
CA TYR A 90 43.85 47.42 -22.58
C TYR A 90 43.17 48.60 -21.88
N SER A 91 43.88 49.30 -20.99
CA SER A 91 43.41 50.50 -20.28
C SER A 91 43.95 51.78 -20.92
N ASN A 92 43.16 52.86 -20.89
CA ASN A 92 43.48 54.14 -21.51
C ASN A 92 44.56 54.98 -20.77
N ASN A 93 45.06 54.53 -19.61
CA ASN A 93 45.82 55.37 -18.69
C ASN A 93 47.30 55.60 -19.01
N SER A 94 47.95 54.84 -19.89
CA SER A 94 49.31 55.20 -20.32
C SER A 94 49.69 54.59 -21.68
N ASN A 95 49.70 55.44 -22.71
CA ASN A 95 50.33 55.21 -24.02
C ASN A 95 50.06 53.85 -24.68
N LYS A 96 48.92 53.68 -25.37
CA LYS A 96 48.77 52.86 -26.61
C LYS A 96 47.36 52.88 -27.19
N VAL A 97 46.93 54.03 -27.73
CA VAL A 97 45.75 54.17 -28.63
C VAL A 97 45.81 53.19 -29.84
N LYS A 98 46.97 52.60 -30.14
CA LYS A 98 47.18 51.71 -31.30
C LYS A 98 46.77 50.25 -31.11
N LEU A 99 46.60 49.72 -29.88
CA LEU A 99 46.29 48.29 -29.67
C LEU A 99 44.78 47.98 -29.61
N HIS A 100 43.96 48.92 -29.12
CA HIS A 100 42.50 48.75 -28.99
C HIS A 100 41.77 48.52 -30.31
N LYS A 101 42.34 48.98 -31.43
CA LYS A 101 41.77 48.76 -32.78
C LYS A 101 41.96 47.34 -33.31
N PHE A 102 42.96 46.59 -32.83
CA PHE A 102 43.33 45.30 -33.43
C PHE A 102 43.04 44.09 -32.54
N PHE A 103 42.94 44.25 -31.22
CA PHE A 103 42.68 43.15 -30.30
C PHE A 103 41.55 43.50 -29.34
N THR A 104 40.46 42.74 -29.41
CA THR A 104 39.36 42.82 -28.45
C THR A 104 39.58 41.75 -27.37
N PRO A 105 39.56 42.11 -26.08
CA PRO A 105 39.65 41.11 -25.02
C PRO A 105 38.46 40.14 -25.14
N ASP A 106 38.74 38.85 -25.15
CA ASP A 106 37.71 37.83 -25.15
C ASP A 106 37.14 37.61 -23.74
N ILE A 107 36.00 36.92 -23.68
CA ILE A 107 35.28 36.68 -22.42
C ILE A 107 36.13 35.81 -21.47
N GLN A 108 37.01 34.96 -22.01
CA GLN A 108 37.86 34.08 -21.23
C GLN A 108 38.99 34.84 -20.51
N LEU A 109 39.60 35.81 -21.19
CA LEU A 109 40.55 36.74 -20.59
C LEU A 109 39.89 37.57 -19.49
N ILE A 110 38.69 38.09 -19.74
CA ILE A 110 37.92 38.88 -18.76
C ILE A 110 37.59 38.02 -17.52
N ALA A 111 37.13 36.79 -17.69
CA ALA A 111 36.87 35.87 -16.58
C ALA A 111 38.15 35.53 -15.79
N SER A 112 39.29 35.38 -16.47
CA SER A 112 40.59 35.11 -15.83
C SER A 112 41.08 36.30 -15.01
N ILE A 113 40.82 37.52 -15.50
CA ILE A 113 41.11 38.77 -14.78
C ILE A 113 40.26 38.91 -13.53
N PHE A 114 38.96 38.64 -13.60
CA PHE A 114 38.09 38.61 -12.41
C PHE A 114 38.58 37.64 -11.35
N LYS A 115 38.96 36.42 -11.75
CA LYS A 115 39.49 35.41 -10.82
C LYS A 115 40.80 35.86 -10.18
N MET A 116 41.66 36.55 -10.92
CA MET A 116 42.87 37.15 -10.33
C MET A 116 42.51 38.24 -9.32
N LEU A 117 41.59 39.15 -9.66
CA LEU A 117 41.14 40.23 -8.77
C LEU A 117 40.53 39.69 -7.46
N GLU A 118 39.68 38.67 -7.53
CA GLU A 118 39.08 38.02 -6.36
C GLU A 118 40.16 37.43 -5.44
N THR A 119 41.20 36.79 -6.00
CA THR A 119 42.31 36.28 -5.19
C THR A 119 43.13 37.38 -4.51
N PHE A 120 43.20 38.59 -5.09
CA PHE A 120 43.87 39.73 -4.47
C PHE A 120 43.00 40.40 -3.41
N GLU A 121 41.69 40.43 -3.62
CA GLU A 121 40.72 40.94 -2.65
C GLU A 121 40.75 40.16 -1.34
N CYS A 122 40.77 38.82 -1.39
CA CYS A 122 40.89 37.99 -0.18
C CYS A 122 42.18 38.26 0.61
N VAL A 123 43.26 38.67 -0.07
CA VAL A 123 44.54 39.01 0.57
C VAL A 123 44.51 40.43 1.12
N SER A 124 43.89 41.37 0.38
CA SER A 124 43.71 42.76 0.81
C SER A 124 42.84 42.86 2.07
N ASP A 125 41.72 42.11 2.11
CA ASP A 125 40.83 42.02 3.26
C ASP A 125 41.58 41.46 4.50
N ALA A 126 42.42 40.43 4.32
CA ALA A 126 43.22 39.85 5.41
C ALA A 126 44.28 40.83 5.97
N ILE A 127 44.94 41.60 5.09
CA ILE A 127 45.92 42.62 5.49
C ILE A 127 45.23 43.80 6.17
N TYR A 128 44.03 44.18 5.72
CA TYR A 128 43.23 45.25 6.31
C TYR A 128 42.79 44.88 7.73
N ASP A 129 42.30 43.66 7.95
CA ASP A 129 41.91 43.16 9.27
C ASP A 129 43.10 43.14 10.24
N GLU A 130 44.29 42.77 9.77
CA GLU A 130 45.51 42.80 10.57
C GLU A 130 45.98 44.23 10.87
N HIS A 131 45.85 45.17 9.92
CA HIS A 131 46.11 46.59 10.15
C HIS A 131 45.13 47.20 11.16
N LEU A 132 43.85 46.84 11.10
CA LEU A 132 42.84 47.28 12.04
C LEU A 132 43.18 46.79 13.46
N LYS A 133 43.66 45.55 13.57
CA LYS A 133 44.09 44.94 14.83
C LYS A 133 45.34 45.62 15.40
N MET A 134 46.36 45.86 14.58
CA MET A 134 47.57 46.56 14.98
C MET A 134 47.29 48.03 15.34
N SER A 135 46.45 48.72 14.57
CA SER A 135 46.07 50.11 14.85
C SER A 135 45.33 50.22 16.17
N LYS A 136 44.46 49.25 16.48
CA LYS A 136 43.78 49.13 17.77
C LYS A 136 44.78 48.89 18.92
N GLU A 137 45.73 47.96 18.75
CA GLU A 137 46.79 47.74 19.75
C GLU A 137 47.68 48.99 19.97
N TYR A 138 47.97 49.78 18.93
CA TYR A 138 48.72 51.03 19.07
C TYR A 138 47.89 52.15 19.72
N THR A 139 46.58 52.22 19.47
CA THR A 139 45.70 53.19 20.16
C THR A 139 45.54 52.82 21.62
N ASP A 140 45.41 51.53 21.92
CA ASP A 140 45.32 51.02 23.28
C ASP A 140 46.63 51.29 24.05
N LYS A 141 47.80 51.07 23.44
CA LYS A 141 49.11 51.44 24.03
C LYS A 141 49.32 52.94 24.21
N ALA A 142 48.84 53.78 23.29
CA ALA A 142 48.93 55.23 23.43
C ALA A 142 48.04 55.76 24.58
N ASN A 143 46.86 55.14 24.76
CA ASN A 143 45.97 55.43 25.88
C ASN A 143 46.59 54.98 27.22
N GLU A 144 47.26 53.82 27.23
CA GLU A 144 47.98 53.29 28.40
C GLU A 144 49.15 54.21 28.83
N ILE A 145 49.91 54.75 27.86
CA ILE A 145 50.98 55.74 28.14
C ILE A 145 50.40 57.06 28.70
N ASN A 146 49.26 57.52 28.19
CA ASN A 146 48.61 58.72 28.72
C ASN A 146 48.05 58.51 30.12
N GLN A 147 47.56 57.32 30.44
CA GLN A 147 47.16 56.94 31.81
C GLN A 147 48.35 56.89 32.75
N LEU A 148 49.46 56.27 32.36
CA LEU A 148 50.67 56.19 33.18
C LEU A 148 51.31 57.58 33.44
N ASN A 149 51.25 58.48 32.46
CA ASN A 149 51.71 59.86 32.65
C ASN A 149 50.80 60.69 33.57
N ALA A 150 49.49 60.42 33.57
CA ALA A 150 48.56 61.04 34.50
C ALA A 150 48.76 60.50 35.94
N GLU A 151 49.03 59.20 36.08
CA GLU A 151 49.32 58.56 37.37
C GLU A 151 50.65 59.03 37.98
N LEU A 152 51.68 59.27 37.16
CA LEU A 152 52.96 59.86 37.61
C LEU A 152 52.81 61.28 38.17
N ALA A 153 51.92 62.09 37.59
CA ALA A 153 51.65 63.45 38.07
C ALA A 153 50.89 63.46 39.41
N VAL A 154 50.03 62.46 39.66
CA VAL A 154 49.31 62.28 40.93
C VAL A 154 50.25 61.77 42.03
N LEU A 155 51.18 60.88 41.70
CA LEU A 155 52.19 60.36 42.64
C LEU A 155 53.22 61.42 43.10
N GLU A 156 53.47 62.47 42.31
CA GLU A 156 54.28 63.62 42.74
C GLU A 156 53.56 64.54 43.75
N GLU A 157 52.21 64.52 43.78
CA GLU A 157 51.38 65.27 44.73
C GLU A 157 51.22 64.50 46.06
N ASP A 158 51.07 63.18 46.00
CA ASP A 158 50.84 62.29 47.16
C ASP A 158 52.08 62.02 48.04
N LEU A 159 53.29 62.42 47.61
CA LEU A 159 54.52 62.30 48.40
C LEU A 159 54.61 63.30 49.58
N THR A 160 53.55 64.06 49.86
CA THR A 160 53.49 65.05 50.94
C THR A 160 52.75 64.60 52.20
N ASP A 161 52.10 63.42 52.22
CA ASP A 161 51.35 62.93 53.38
C ASP A 161 51.89 61.61 53.99
N ASP A 162 51.71 61.43 55.30
CA ASP A 162 52.32 60.42 56.17
C ASP A 162 52.20 58.95 55.66
N PRO A 163 53.34 58.23 55.46
CA PRO A 163 53.39 56.90 54.84
C PRO A 163 52.63 55.80 55.59
N THR A 164 52.31 56.00 56.87
CA THR A 164 51.61 55.00 57.69
C THR A 164 50.14 54.85 57.26
N THR A 165 49.51 55.95 56.88
CA THR A 165 48.08 55.98 56.51
C THR A 165 47.85 55.36 55.14
N ALA A 166 48.75 55.61 54.18
CA ALA A 166 48.70 55.04 52.84
C ALA A 166 48.83 53.50 52.85
N ILE A 167 49.72 52.96 53.68
CA ILE A 167 49.93 51.50 53.80
C ILE A 167 48.71 50.81 54.43
N MET A 168 48.06 51.44 55.42
CA MET A 168 46.85 50.89 56.02
C MET A 168 45.68 50.82 55.03
N THR A 169 45.47 51.89 54.26
CA THR A 169 44.41 51.93 53.23
C THR A 169 44.66 50.88 52.14
N ALA A 170 45.89 50.80 51.61
CA ALA A 170 46.26 49.79 50.62
C ALA A 170 46.11 48.34 51.13
N THR A 171 46.41 48.09 52.41
CA THR A 171 46.23 46.76 53.03
C THR A 171 44.75 46.40 53.19
N HIS A 172 43.91 47.38 53.50
CA HIS A 172 42.47 47.19 53.59
C HIS A 172 41.86 46.88 52.21
N GLU A 173 42.23 47.65 51.19
CA GLU A 173 41.80 47.44 49.79
C GLU A 173 42.27 46.07 49.25
N LEU A 174 43.51 45.66 49.54
CA LEU A 174 44.01 44.32 49.17
C LEU A 174 43.18 43.20 49.80
N THR A 175 42.70 43.40 51.03
CA THR A 175 41.85 42.42 51.72
C THR A 175 40.47 42.33 51.08
N GLN A 176 39.85 43.49 50.79
CA GLN A 176 38.58 43.54 50.05
C GLN A 176 38.69 42.94 48.64
N LEU A 177 39.81 43.16 47.94
CA LEU A 177 40.08 42.55 46.63
C LEU A 177 40.27 41.03 46.71
N LYS A 178 40.88 40.52 47.79
CA LYS A 178 40.98 39.07 48.01
C LYS A 178 39.62 38.44 48.27
N ASP A 179 38.75 39.11 49.01
CA ASP A 179 37.40 38.63 49.32
C ASP A 179 36.51 38.64 48.06
N THR A 180 36.50 39.73 47.29
CA THR A 180 35.78 39.80 46.00
C THR A 180 36.31 38.79 44.99
N ARG A 181 37.63 38.53 44.94
CA ARG A 181 38.21 37.46 44.11
C ARG A 181 37.72 36.08 44.53
N ARG A 182 37.59 35.83 45.83
CA ARG A 182 37.06 34.56 46.35
C ARG A 182 35.57 34.39 45.99
N GLU A 183 34.76 35.44 46.14
CA GLU A 183 33.35 35.45 45.75
C GLU A 183 33.16 35.19 44.24
N LEU A 184 33.95 35.85 43.39
CA LEU A 184 33.93 35.62 41.94
C LEU A 184 34.36 34.20 41.57
N HIS A 185 35.36 33.64 42.25
CA HIS A 185 35.77 32.27 42.03
C HIS A 185 34.64 31.28 42.40
N ASP A 186 33.99 31.48 43.55
CA ASP A 186 32.88 30.63 44.00
C ASP A 186 31.68 30.74 43.04
N LEU A 187 31.40 31.94 42.53
CA LEU A 187 30.39 32.15 41.48
C LEU A 187 30.74 31.40 40.19
N CYS A 188 31.99 31.46 39.74
CA CYS A 188 32.46 30.73 38.56
C CYS A 188 32.33 29.21 38.72
N VAL A 189 32.69 28.68 39.89
CA VAL A 189 32.54 27.24 40.21
C VAL A 189 31.06 26.84 40.21
N ALA A 190 30.19 27.64 40.83
CA ALA A 190 28.75 27.40 40.87
C ALA A 190 28.12 27.43 39.47
N LEU A 191 28.49 28.41 38.63
CA LEU A 191 28.04 28.50 37.25
C LEU A 191 28.53 27.34 36.39
N ASN A 192 29.79 26.91 36.57
CA ASN A 192 30.32 25.77 35.84
C ASN A 192 29.61 24.47 36.23
N SER A 193 29.36 24.24 37.52
CA SER A 193 28.58 23.09 38.01
C SER A 193 27.16 23.09 37.42
N LYS A 194 26.47 24.24 37.46
CA LYS A 194 25.13 24.39 36.86
C LYS A 194 25.12 24.14 35.35
N THR A 195 26.17 24.59 34.66
CA THR A 195 26.31 24.40 33.20
C THR A 195 26.65 22.95 32.85
N SER A 196 27.44 22.27 33.69
CA SER A 196 27.74 20.84 33.54
C SER A 196 26.47 20.00 33.70
N SER A 197 25.69 20.24 34.75
CA SER A 197 24.41 19.56 34.97
C SER A 197 23.43 19.78 33.81
N LYS A 198 23.32 21.01 33.28
CA LYS A 198 22.50 21.27 32.08
C LYS A 198 22.99 20.53 30.84
N ARG A 199 24.31 20.40 30.64
CA ARG A 199 24.88 19.64 29.52
C ARG A 199 24.53 18.15 29.59
N GLU A 200 24.58 17.56 30.78
CA GLU A 200 24.18 16.17 30.99
C GLU A 200 22.70 15.93 30.70
N VAL A 201 21.81 16.82 31.18
CA VAL A 201 20.37 16.77 30.87
C VAL A 201 20.14 16.86 29.36
N LEU A 202 20.78 17.82 28.69
CA LEU A 202 20.64 18.04 27.26
C LEU A 202 21.17 16.84 26.45
N HIS A 203 22.25 16.21 26.90
CA HIS A 203 22.75 14.96 26.31
C HIS A 203 21.74 13.81 26.46
N GLY A 204 21.15 13.65 27.64
CA GLY A 204 20.10 12.66 27.90
C GLY A 204 18.85 12.88 27.04
N GLU A 205 18.42 14.13 26.87
CA GLU A 205 17.32 14.48 25.95
C GLU A 205 17.67 14.17 24.49
N LYS A 206 18.91 14.45 24.07
CA LYS A 206 19.38 14.15 22.70
C LYS A 206 19.33 12.64 22.41
N GLN A 207 19.71 11.81 23.37
CA GLN A 207 19.59 10.35 23.28
C GLN A 207 18.13 9.89 23.22
N LYS A 208 17.25 10.47 24.05
CA LYS A 208 15.80 10.19 23.98
C LYS A 208 15.22 10.54 22.62
N ILE A 209 15.56 11.70 22.06
CA ILE A 209 15.12 12.14 20.73
C ILE A 209 15.61 11.15 19.66
N ALA A 210 16.86 10.69 19.72
CA ALA A 210 17.37 9.69 18.79
C ALA A 210 16.58 8.38 18.85
N SER A 211 16.30 7.87 20.06
CA SER A 211 15.49 6.65 20.24
C SER A 211 14.04 6.79 19.73
N LEU A 212 13.44 7.98 19.91
CA LEU A 212 12.09 8.27 19.39
C LEU A 212 12.07 8.34 17.87
N ARG A 213 13.11 8.92 17.25
CA ARG A 213 13.24 8.95 15.78
C ARG A 213 13.33 7.54 15.19
N GLU A 214 14.18 6.69 15.77
CA GLU A 214 14.31 5.29 15.34
C GLU A 214 12.98 4.54 15.49
N ARG A 215 12.25 4.78 16.59
CA ARG A 215 10.93 4.19 16.80
C ARG A 215 9.90 4.68 15.76
N CYS A 216 9.90 5.96 15.42
CA CYS A 216 9.03 6.51 14.38
C CYS A 216 9.31 5.87 13.02
N GLU A 217 10.59 5.70 12.66
CA GLU A 217 11.01 5.07 11.40
C GLU A 217 10.53 3.61 11.32
N LYS A 218 10.72 2.82 12.39
CA LYS A 218 10.20 1.44 12.49
C LYS A 218 8.67 1.37 12.37
N LEU A 219 7.95 2.34 12.94
CA LEU A 219 6.50 2.42 12.84
C LEU A 219 6.05 2.79 11.42
N GLU A 220 6.76 3.69 10.74
CA GLU A 220 6.48 4.04 9.34
C GLU A 220 6.73 2.86 8.39
N GLU A 221 7.82 2.11 8.56
CA GLU A 221 8.07 0.89 7.79
C GLU A 221 6.97 -0.15 8.02
N SER A 222 6.58 -0.35 9.28
CA SER A 222 5.47 -1.24 9.63
C SER A 222 4.17 -0.80 8.96
N ARG A 223 3.86 0.51 8.98
CA ARG A 223 2.66 1.08 8.33
C ARG A 223 2.67 0.82 6.83
N LYS A 224 3.79 1.08 6.15
CA LYS A 224 3.96 0.79 4.71
C LYS A 224 3.76 -0.69 4.41
N GLY A 225 4.25 -1.59 5.27
CA GLY A 225 4.04 -3.03 5.14
C GLY A 225 2.56 -3.45 5.28
N TYR A 226 1.81 -2.85 6.22
CA TYR A 226 0.37 -3.07 6.34
C TYR A 226 -0.41 -2.51 5.16
N GLU A 227 -0.10 -1.29 4.72
CA GLU A 227 -0.73 -0.67 3.54
C GLU A 227 -0.52 -1.51 2.28
N HIS A 228 0.68 -2.06 2.08
CA HIS A 228 0.95 -2.94 0.95
C HIS A 228 0.12 -4.23 0.99
N ARG A 229 0.08 -4.92 2.15
CA ARG A 229 -0.75 -6.14 2.32
C ARG A 229 -2.22 -5.86 2.08
N TYR A 230 -2.74 -4.76 2.62
CA TYR A 230 -4.12 -4.34 2.42
C TYR A 230 -4.43 -4.09 0.93
N ARG A 231 -3.53 -3.43 0.19
CA ARG A 231 -3.68 -3.24 -1.26
C ARG A 231 -3.68 -4.57 -2.02
N CYS A 232 -2.84 -5.52 -1.63
CA CYS A 232 -2.83 -6.85 -2.24
C CYS A 232 -4.12 -7.63 -1.97
N GLU A 233 -4.68 -7.54 -0.75
CA GLU A 233 -5.98 -8.16 -0.44
C GLU A 233 -7.13 -7.53 -1.23
N ILE A 234 -7.16 -6.19 -1.33
CA ILE A 234 -8.14 -5.51 -2.18
C ILE A 234 -8.03 -5.98 -3.63
N ALA A 235 -6.81 -6.07 -4.17
CA ALA A 235 -6.61 -6.50 -5.55
C ALA A 235 -7.17 -7.91 -5.79
N LYS A 236 -6.96 -8.85 -4.87
CA LYS A 236 -7.56 -10.19 -4.93
C LYS A 236 -9.08 -10.14 -4.91
N LEU A 237 -9.67 -9.40 -3.97
CA LEU A 237 -11.12 -9.26 -3.86
C LEU A 237 -11.75 -8.62 -5.09
N VAL A 238 -11.07 -7.68 -5.74
CA VAL A 238 -11.52 -7.08 -7.01
C VAL A 238 -11.51 -8.12 -8.12
N THR A 239 -10.45 -8.93 -8.24
CA THR A 239 -10.40 -10.02 -9.22
C THR A 239 -11.50 -11.05 -8.98
N ASP A 240 -11.70 -11.47 -7.73
CA ASP A 240 -12.78 -12.41 -7.37
C ASP A 240 -14.18 -11.83 -7.70
N ALA A 241 -14.38 -10.52 -7.47
CA ALA A 241 -15.62 -9.85 -7.81
C ALA A 241 -15.86 -9.79 -9.33
N ASP A 242 -14.83 -9.51 -10.12
CA ASP A 242 -14.90 -9.51 -11.59
C ASP A 242 -15.23 -10.92 -12.12
N ASP A 243 -14.61 -11.96 -11.56
CA ASP A 243 -14.89 -13.35 -11.92
C ASP A 243 -16.35 -13.74 -11.60
N LEU A 244 -16.85 -13.32 -10.43
CA LEU A 244 -18.26 -13.55 -10.06
C LEU A 244 -19.24 -12.79 -10.97
N ILE A 245 -18.90 -11.58 -11.41
CA ILE A 245 -19.71 -10.81 -12.36
C ILE A 245 -19.75 -11.52 -13.72
N ASN A 246 -18.60 -12.00 -14.19
CA ASN A 246 -18.49 -12.75 -15.44
C ASN A 246 -19.29 -14.05 -15.39
N GLU A 247 -19.23 -14.79 -14.29
CA GLU A 247 -19.98 -16.04 -14.13
C GLU A 247 -21.49 -15.78 -14.02
N ARG A 248 -21.91 -14.73 -13.31
CA ARG A 248 -23.32 -14.29 -13.28
C ARG A 248 -23.83 -13.97 -14.68
N GLN A 249 -23.02 -13.31 -15.50
CA GLN A 249 -23.40 -13.00 -16.89
C GLN A 249 -23.56 -14.29 -17.71
N ARG A 250 -22.63 -15.24 -17.60
CA ARG A 250 -22.74 -16.55 -18.27
C ARG A 250 -23.99 -17.31 -17.86
N LEU A 251 -24.29 -17.35 -16.56
CA LEU A 251 -25.51 -17.99 -16.05
C LEU A 251 -26.79 -17.30 -16.56
N THR A 252 -26.78 -15.97 -16.65
CA THR A 252 -27.91 -15.21 -17.21
C THR A 252 -28.16 -15.55 -18.67
N ASP A 253 -27.10 -15.70 -19.46
CA ASP A 253 -27.22 -16.07 -20.87
C ASP A 253 -27.62 -17.54 -21.05
N ALA A 254 -27.14 -18.44 -20.18
CA ALA A 254 -27.61 -19.82 -20.11
C ALA A 254 -29.10 -19.91 -19.73
N GLU A 255 -29.57 -19.10 -18.78
CA GLU A 255 -30.98 -19.03 -18.40
C GLU A 255 -31.86 -18.59 -19.58
N LYS A 256 -31.42 -17.56 -20.34
CA LYS A 256 -32.12 -17.13 -21.56
C LYS A 256 -32.21 -18.25 -22.58
N ALA A 257 -31.14 -19.03 -22.77
CA ALA A 257 -31.13 -20.17 -23.67
C ALA A 257 -32.13 -21.24 -23.22
N VAL A 258 -32.10 -21.64 -21.94
CA VAL A 258 -33.06 -22.61 -21.37
C VAL A 258 -34.49 -22.13 -21.49
N LYS A 259 -34.76 -20.84 -21.25
CA LYS A 259 -36.09 -20.26 -21.41
C LYS A 259 -36.57 -20.30 -22.87
N ASN A 260 -35.65 -20.12 -23.82
CA ASN A 260 -35.96 -20.26 -25.23
C ASN A 260 -36.26 -21.73 -25.60
N ASP A 261 -35.45 -22.67 -25.13
CA ASP A 261 -35.68 -24.10 -25.34
C ASP A 261 -37.00 -24.55 -24.73
N MET A 262 -37.36 -24.03 -23.56
CA MET A 262 -38.65 -24.28 -22.91
C MET A 262 -39.83 -23.76 -23.76
N ARG A 263 -39.70 -22.59 -24.39
CA ARG A 263 -40.72 -22.07 -25.32
C ARG A 263 -40.85 -22.96 -26.55
N ILE A 264 -39.73 -23.43 -27.11
CA ILE A 264 -39.74 -24.37 -28.25
C ILE A 264 -40.44 -25.68 -27.87
N LEU A 265 -40.13 -26.23 -26.69
CA LEU A 265 -40.78 -27.44 -26.18
C LEU A 265 -42.28 -27.23 -25.93
N GLN A 266 -42.68 -26.11 -25.35
CA GLN A 266 -44.10 -25.78 -25.18
C GLN A 266 -44.84 -25.70 -26.53
N SER A 267 -44.23 -25.07 -27.54
CA SER A 267 -44.82 -25.02 -28.88
C SER A 267 -44.97 -26.41 -29.51
N LYS A 268 -43.98 -27.30 -29.32
CA LYS A 268 -44.08 -28.70 -29.78
C LYS A 268 -45.17 -29.49 -29.06
N ILE A 269 -45.30 -29.32 -27.74
CA ILE A 269 -46.37 -29.96 -26.95
C ILE A 269 -47.73 -29.52 -27.48
N GLU A 270 -47.91 -28.23 -27.78
CA GLU A 270 -49.19 -27.73 -28.29
C GLU A 270 -49.51 -28.30 -29.68
N GLN A 271 -48.51 -28.36 -30.58
CA GLN A 271 -48.67 -29.05 -31.87
C GLN A 271 -49.05 -30.53 -31.72
N ASP A 272 -48.46 -31.24 -30.76
CA ASP A 272 -48.76 -32.65 -30.55
C ASP A 272 -50.15 -32.86 -29.93
N LYS A 273 -50.66 -31.91 -29.13
CA LYS A 273 -52.06 -31.90 -28.71
C LYS A 273 -53.01 -31.70 -29.88
N GLU A 274 -52.74 -30.74 -30.77
CA GLU A 274 -53.56 -30.52 -31.97
C GLU A 274 -53.63 -31.79 -32.83
N LYS A 275 -52.49 -32.45 -33.06
CA LYS A 275 -52.46 -33.74 -33.77
C LYS A 275 -53.26 -34.83 -33.05
N LYS A 276 -53.21 -34.89 -31.73
CA LYS A 276 -53.98 -35.86 -30.93
C LYS A 276 -55.49 -35.62 -31.11
N ASP A 277 -55.93 -34.37 -31.12
CA ASP A 277 -57.34 -34.02 -31.36
C ASP A 277 -57.77 -34.42 -32.78
N ASP A 278 -56.91 -34.24 -33.78
CA ASP A 278 -57.19 -34.69 -35.14
C ASP A 278 -57.24 -36.22 -35.26
N ILE A 279 -56.38 -36.95 -34.54
CA ILE A 279 -56.46 -38.42 -34.44
C ILE A 279 -57.78 -38.86 -33.80
N LEU A 280 -58.25 -38.17 -32.76
CA LEU A 280 -59.54 -38.46 -32.13
C LEU A 280 -60.70 -38.30 -33.12
N LYS A 281 -60.73 -37.20 -33.89
CA LYS A 281 -61.74 -37.01 -34.95
C LYS A 281 -61.69 -38.10 -36.02
N LEU A 282 -60.49 -38.52 -36.42
CA LEU A 282 -60.32 -39.63 -37.37
C LEU A 282 -60.83 -40.95 -36.78
N SER A 283 -60.57 -41.22 -35.51
CA SER A 283 -61.07 -42.41 -34.81
C SER A 283 -62.60 -42.42 -34.73
N GLU A 284 -63.23 -41.28 -34.44
CA GLU A 284 -64.69 -41.14 -34.48
C GLU A 284 -65.25 -41.41 -35.88
N LYS A 285 -64.57 -40.94 -36.93
CA LYS A 285 -64.95 -41.18 -38.32
C LYS A 285 -64.80 -42.65 -38.71
N ILE A 286 -63.77 -43.33 -38.26
CA ILE A 286 -63.59 -44.78 -38.45
C ILE A 286 -64.73 -45.54 -37.77
N ASN A 287 -65.04 -45.22 -36.50
CA ASN A 287 -66.16 -45.83 -35.79
C ASN A 287 -67.52 -45.62 -36.49
N TYR A 288 -67.71 -44.46 -37.13
CA TYR A 288 -68.89 -44.20 -37.95
C TYR A 288 -68.93 -45.10 -39.19
N LEU A 289 -67.81 -45.20 -39.92
CA LEU A 289 -67.70 -46.04 -41.11
C LEU A 289 -67.86 -47.53 -40.78
N ASP A 290 -67.32 -48.01 -39.66
CA ASP A 290 -67.51 -49.40 -39.19
C ASP A 290 -69.00 -49.71 -38.95
N LYS A 291 -69.76 -48.75 -38.40
CA LYS A 291 -71.22 -48.89 -38.26
C LYS A 291 -71.93 -48.93 -39.62
N GLU A 292 -71.51 -48.11 -40.58
CA GLU A 292 -72.06 -48.16 -41.94
C GLU A 292 -71.74 -49.46 -42.66
N ILE A 293 -70.52 -50.00 -42.49
CA ILE A 293 -70.12 -51.31 -43.03
C ILE A 293 -70.98 -52.40 -42.40
N ALA A 294 -71.13 -52.43 -41.08
CA ALA A 294 -72.00 -53.41 -40.41
C ALA A 294 -73.45 -53.34 -40.90
N LEU A 295 -73.99 -52.13 -41.12
CA LEU A 295 -75.30 -51.92 -41.73
C LEU A 295 -75.37 -52.43 -43.17
N ALA A 296 -74.32 -52.21 -43.96
CA ALA A 296 -74.22 -52.72 -45.33
C ALA A 296 -74.13 -54.24 -45.37
N GLU A 297 -73.36 -54.86 -44.47
CA GLU A 297 -73.26 -56.32 -44.32
C GLU A 297 -74.61 -56.94 -43.97
N VAL A 298 -75.34 -56.37 -43.00
CA VAL A 298 -76.71 -56.81 -42.66
C VAL A 298 -77.64 -56.69 -43.87
N LYS A 299 -77.59 -55.57 -44.60
CA LYS A 299 -78.38 -55.41 -45.84
C LYS A 299 -77.96 -56.41 -46.92
N THR A 300 -76.69 -56.76 -47.01
CA THR A 300 -76.18 -57.75 -47.97
C THR A 300 -76.63 -59.17 -47.61
N GLU A 301 -76.65 -59.51 -46.32
CA GLU A 301 -77.22 -60.73 -45.77
C GLU A 301 -78.73 -60.83 -46.04
N GLU A 302 -79.46 -59.72 -45.89
CA GLU A 302 -80.89 -59.62 -46.22
C GLU A 302 -81.14 -59.76 -47.73
N ILE A 303 -80.30 -59.13 -48.57
CA ILE A 303 -80.32 -59.32 -50.03
C ILE A 303 -80.02 -60.78 -50.38
N SER A 304 -79.08 -61.42 -49.70
CA SER A 304 -78.74 -62.84 -49.88
C SER A 304 -79.91 -63.76 -49.51
N LYS A 305 -80.58 -63.52 -48.38
CA LYS A 305 -81.81 -64.24 -47.96
C LYS A 305 -82.96 -64.01 -48.93
N THR A 306 -83.12 -62.79 -49.42
CA THR A 306 -84.14 -62.44 -50.41
C THR A 306 -83.82 -63.08 -51.77
N SER A 307 -82.54 -63.11 -52.15
CA SER A 307 -82.06 -63.75 -53.39
C SER A 307 -82.20 -65.27 -53.32
N ALA A 308 -81.95 -65.89 -52.16
CA ALA A 308 -82.22 -67.30 -51.91
C ALA A 308 -83.73 -67.61 -51.97
N SER A 309 -84.57 -66.69 -51.49
CA SER A 309 -86.03 -66.80 -51.59
C SER A 309 -86.53 -66.64 -53.03
N ILE A 310 -85.95 -65.72 -53.81
CA ILE A 310 -86.21 -65.53 -55.24
C ILE A 310 -85.75 -66.76 -56.03
N LEU A 311 -84.56 -67.29 -55.75
CA LEU A 311 -84.08 -68.55 -56.33
C LEU A 311 -85.01 -69.72 -56.00
N GLY A 312 -85.56 -69.79 -54.78
CA GLY A 312 -86.56 -70.79 -54.41
C GLY A 312 -87.89 -70.64 -55.16
N ILE A 313 -88.32 -69.41 -55.45
CA ILE A 313 -89.52 -69.12 -56.26
C ILE A 313 -89.25 -69.41 -57.75
N GLN A 314 -88.05 -69.10 -58.24
CA GLN A 314 -87.62 -69.34 -59.62
C GLN A 314 -87.40 -70.83 -59.90
N GLN A 315 -86.90 -71.60 -58.91
CA GLN A 315 -86.85 -73.06 -58.96
C GLN A 315 -88.24 -73.70 -58.98
N LYS A 316 -89.25 -73.11 -58.32
CA LYS A 316 -90.66 -73.56 -58.41
C LYS A 316 -91.29 -73.23 -59.77
N ILE A 317 -91.00 -72.06 -60.35
CA ILE A 317 -91.46 -71.69 -61.70
C ILE A 317 -90.79 -72.58 -62.77
N GLU A 318 -89.48 -72.82 -62.65
CA GLU A 318 -88.75 -73.72 -63.55
C GLU A 318 -89.11 -75.20 -63.35
N SER A 319 -89.41 -75.67 -62.13
CA SER A 319 -89.97 -77.01 -61.87
C SER A 319 -91.31 -77.15 -62.57
N THR A 320 -92.23 -76.21 -62.41
CA THR A 320 -93.55 -76.26 -63.06
C THR A 320 -93.46 -76.22 -64.59
N GLN A 321 -92.42 -75.59 -65.16
CA GLN A 321 -92.14 -75.57 -66.61
C GLN A 321 -91.30 -76.76 -67.13
N LYS A 322 -90.42 -77.37 -66.30
CA LYS A 322 -89.60 -78.55 -66.63
C LYS A 322 -90.30 -79.88 -66.35
N ASP A 323 -91.22 -79.92 -65.39
CA ASP A 323 -92.05 -81.09 -65.06
C ASP A 323 -93.01 -81.46 -66.22
N ILE A 324 -93.29 -80.53 -67.14
CA ILE A 324 -94.06 -80.81 -68.36
C ILE A 324 -93.19 -81.41 -69.48
N VAL A 325 -91.86 -81.17 -69.51
CA VAL A 325 -91.02 -81.46 -70.68
C VAL A 325 -89.91 -82.50 -70.42
N VAL A 326 -89.36 -82.62 -69.21
CA VAL A 326 -88.17 -83.45 -68.92
C VAL A 326 -88.44 -84.72 -68.11
N LEU A 327 -89.64 -84.88 -67.52
CA LEU A 327 -90.14 -86.17 -67.02
C LEU A 327 -90.06 -87.30 -68.07
N LYS A 328 -89.87 -86.97 -69.35
CA LYS A 328 -89.77 -87.94 -70.45
C LYS A 328 -88.39 -88.50 -70.78
N LYS A 329 -87.22 -87.91 -70.43
CA LYS A 329 -85.96 -88.36 -71.09
C LYS A 329 -84.61 -88.34 -70.35
N LYS A 330 -84.44 -87.85 -69.10
CA LYS A 330 -83.06 -87.64 -68.54
C LYS A 330 -82.77 -88.18 -67.14
N ILE A 331 -83.57 -89.13 -66.63
CA ILE A 331 -83.36 -89.77 -65.32
C ILE A 331 -82.07 -90.63 -65.21
N PRO A 332 -81.52 -91.31 -66.24
CA PRO A 332 -80.40 -92.24 -66.01
C PRO A 332 -79.00 -91.62 -65.88
N VAL A 333 -78.78 -90.40 -66.36
CA VAL A 333 -77.41 -89.86 -66.55
C VAL A 333 -76.88 -89.10 -65.32
N PHE A 334 -77.77 -88.62 -64.45
CA PHE A 334 -77.38 -87.78 -63.31
C PHE A 334 -77.03 -88.55 -62.01
N SER A 335 -77.37 -89.84 -61.90
CA SER A 335 -76.99 -90.64 -60.72
C SER A 335 -75.48 -90.85 -60.57
N SER A 336 -74.72 -90.86 -61.67
CA SER A 336 -73.29 -91.20 -61.63
C SER A 336 -72.37 -90.02 -61.25
N LYS A 337 -72.84 -88.77 -61.30
CA LYS A 337 -72.03 -87.57 -61.03
C LYS A 337 -72.18 -87.00 -59.62
N TYR A 338 -73.11 -87.51 -58.83
CA TYR A 338 -73.43 -86.99 -57.48
C TYR A 338 -72.54 -87.58 -56.38
N GLU A 339 -72.03 -88.81 -56.55
CA GLU A 339 -71.18 -89.45 -55.53
C GLU A 339 -69.73 -88.93 -55.49
N GLU A 340 -69.16 -88.45 -56.61
CA GLU A 340 -67.79 -87.91 -56.64
C GLU A 340 -67.63 -86.55 -55.93
N LEU A 341 -68.70 -85.78 -55.79
CA LEU A 341 -68.69 -84.43 -55.16
C LEU A 341 -68.92 -84.46 -53.63
N LYS A 342 -69.30 -85.62 -53.08
CA LYS A 342 -69.59 -85.79 -51.64
C LYS A 342 -68.31 -86.01 -50.81
N GLU A 343 -67.25 -86.52 -51.44
CA GLU A 343 -65.96 -86.84 -50.81
C GLU A 343 -65.08 -85.59 -50.59
N THR A 344 -65.11 -84.61 -51.49
CA THR A 344 -64.29 -83.39 -51.44
C THR A 344 -64.78 -82.36 -50.41
N SER A 345 -66.09 -82.30 -50.15
CA SER A 345 -66.67 -81.38 -49.15
C SER A 345 -66.33 -81.76 -47.70
N ARG A 346 -66.12 -83.05 -47.42
CA ARG A 346 -65.76 -83.52 -46.06
C ARG A 346 -64.30 -83.25 -45.67
N LYS A 347 -63.38 -83.14 -46.65
CA LYS A 347 -61.96 -82.84 -46.42
C LYS A 347 -61.75 -81.36 -46.06
N ASN A 348 -62.35 -80.46 -46.83
CA ASN A 348 -62.18 -79.01 -46.65
C ASN A 348 -62.80 -78.49 -45.34
N LYS A 349 -63.86 -79.15 -44.83
CA LYS A 349 -64.50 -78.79 -43.56
C LYS A 349 -63.67 -79.18 -42.33
N LYS A 350 -62.75 -80.14 -42.47
CA LYS A 350 -61.85 -80.57 -41.40
C LYS A 350 -60.64 -79.64 -41.30
N GLU A 351 -60.04 -79.29 -42.44
CA GLU A 351 -58.91 -78.34 -42.52
C GLU A 351 -59.29 -76.93 -42.02
N PHE A 352 -60.46 -76.41 -42.39
CA PHE A 352 -60.93 -75.10 -41.90
C PHE A 352 -61.16 -75.07 -40.38
N ASN A 353 -61.72 -76.15 -39.80
CA ASN A 353 -61.95 -76.23 -38.36
C ASN A 353 -60.64 -76.38 -37.57
N ASP A 354 -59.64 -77.07 -38.13
CA ASP A 354 -58.33 -77.22 -37.51
C ASP A 354 -57.53 -75.91 -37.56
N GLU A 355 -57.61 -75.14 -38.65
CA GLU A 355 -57.03 -73.79 -38.74
C GLU A 355 -57.72 -72.80 -37.80
N MET A 356 -59.05 -72.83 -37.72
CA MET A 356 -59.79 -71.94 -36.82
C MET A 356 -59.52 -72.26 -35.34
N ARG A 357 -59.19 -73.51 -35.01
CA ARG A 357 -58.78 -73.92 -33.66
C ARG A 357 -57.37 -73.44 -33.34
N LYS A 358 -56.43 -73.49 -34.29
CA LYS A 358 -55.08 -72.91 -34.14
C LYS A 358 -55.13 -71.41 -33.95
N LEU A 359 -55.92 -70.70 -34.75
CA LEU A 359 -56.08 -69.25 -34.65
C LEU A 359 -56.66 -68.84 -33.28
N LYS A 360 -57.66 -69.58 -32.76
CA LYS A 360 -58.20 -69.33 -31.41
C LYS A 360 -57.16 -69.56 -30.30
N ALA A 361 -56.28 -70.55 -30.46
CA ALA A 361 -55.21 -70.81 -29.50
C ALA A 361 -54.13 -69.72 -29.55
N GLU A 362 -53.76 -69.25 -30.74
CA GLU A 362 -52.80 -68.14 -30.92
C GLU A 362 -53.34 -66.82 -30.36
N VAL A 363 -54.63 -66.53 -30.56
CA VAL A 363 -55.28 -65.35 -29.97
C VAL A 363 -55.29 -65.44 -28.44
N ALA A 364 -55.59 -66.61 -27.86
CA ALA A 364 -55.57 -66.80 -26.41
C ALA A 364 -54.16 -66.61 -25.82
N ASP A 365 -53.12 -67.14 -26.47
CA ASP A 365 -51.72 -66.97 -26.07
C ASP A 365 -51.28 -65.50 -26.15
N LEU A 366 -51.73 -64.76 -27.17
CA LEU A 366 -51.47 -63.32 -27.29
C LEU A 366 -52.17 -62.50 -26.19
N TYR A 367 -53.42 -62.85 -25.83
CA TYR A 367 -54.11 -62.21 -24.70
C TYR A 367 -53.41 -62.49 -23.37
N GLU A 368 -52.91 -63.71 -23.15
CA GLU A 368 -52.17 -64.05 -21.94
C GLU A 368 -50.83 -63.30 -21.85
N LYS A 369 -50.10 -63.18 -22.97
CA LYS A 369 -48.88 -62.37 -23.07
C LYS A 369 -49.15 -60.87 -22.87
N PHE A 370 -50.25 -60.37 -23.39
CA PHE A 370 -50.67 -58.98 -23.18
C PHE A 370 -50.98 -58.70 -21.71
N ASN A 371 -51.74 -59.58 -21.05
CA ASN A 371 -52.06 -59.44 -19.63
C ASN A 371 -50.79 -59.47 -18.77
N LYS A 372 -49.85 -60.40 -19.02
CA LYS A 372 -48.54 -60.42 -18.34
C LYS A 372 -47.74 -59.14 -18.56
N ALA A 373 -47.79 -58.56 -19.76
CA ALA A 373 -47.12 -57.28 -20.03
C ALA A 373 -47.78 -56.10 -19.30
N VAL A 374 -49.11 -56.11 -19.17
CA VAL A 374 -49.87 -55.11 -18.40
C VAL A 374 -49.55 -55.20 -16.91
N ASP A 375 -49.49 -56.41 -16.34
CA ASP A 375 -49.15 -56.63 -14.93
C ASP A 375 -47.74 -56.11 -14.60
N VAL A 376 -46.74 -56.43 -15.44
CA VAL A 376 -45.36 -55.93 -15.28
C VAL A 376 -45.30 -54.39 -15.40
N LYS A 377 -46.15 -53.78 -16.22
CA LYS A 377 -46.22 -52.30 -16.33
C LYS A 377 -46.91 -51.67 -15.14
N LEU A 378 -47.94 -52.31 -14.58
CA LEU A 378 -48.61 -51.90 -13.35
C LEU A 378 -47.66 -51.94 -12.14
N GLU A 379 -46.88 -53.01 -12.00
CA GLU A 379 -45.85 -53.13 -10.96
C GLU A 379 -44.81 -52.01 -11.07
N LYS A 380 -44.31 -51.72 -12.28
CA LYS A 380 -43.39 -50.59 -12.51
C LYS A 380 -44.01 -49.23 -12.20
N CYS A 381 -45.29 -49.04 -12.47
CA CYS A 381 -46.00 -47.82 -12.09
C CYS A 381 -46.07 -47.67 -10.55
N GLN A 382 -46.35 -48.75 -9.83
CA GLN A 382 -46.36 -48.74 -8.36
C GLN A 382 -44.96 -48.48 -7.77
N GLU A 383 -43.91 -49.05 -8.35
CA GLU A 383 -42.53 -48.75 -7.97
C GLU A 383 -42.18 -47.27 -8.21
N LEU A 384 -42.59 -46.69 -9.34
CA LEU A 384 -42.39 -45.27 -9.62
C LEU A 384 -43.12 -44.37 -8.63
N THR A 385 -44.33 -44.75 -8.20
CA THR A 385 -45.05 -44.03 -7.15
C THR A 385 -44.30 -44.08 -5.82
N LYS A 386 -43.80 -45.26 -5.40
CA LYS A 386 -42.97 -45.39 -4.19
C LYS A 386 -41.69 -44.55 -4.27
N ILE A 387 -41.01 -44.56 -5.40
CA ILE A 387 -39.80 -43.74 -5.61
C ILE A 387 -40.14 -42.24 -5.55
N GLN A 388 -41.30 -41.81 -6.03
CA GLN A 388 -41.74 -40.42 -5.92
C GLN A 388 -42.04 -40.01 -4.48
N GLU A 389 -42.68 -40.90 -3.71
CA GLU A 389 -42.94 -40.70 -2.28
C GLU A 389 -41.63 -40.63 -1.47
N GLU A 390 -40.69 -41.55 -1.72
CA GLU A 390 -39.34 -41.54 -1.12
C GLU A 390 -38.58 -40.27 -1.48
N LYS A 391 -38.64 -39.82 -2.73
CA LYS A 391 -38.03 -38.56 -3.17
C LYS A 391 -38.65 -37.36 -2.46
N ALA A 392 -39.96 -37.36 -2.23
CA ALA A 392 -40.64 -36.30 -1.50
C ALA A 392 -40.24 -36.30 -0.01
N ALA A 393 -40.14 -37.47 0.62
CA ALA A 393 -39.68 -37.62 1.99
C ALA A 393 -38.22 -37.16 2.17
N LEU A 394 -37.32 -37.61 1.29
CA LEU A 394 -35.90 -37.17 1.29
C LEU A 394 -35.76 -35.66 1.07
N LYS A 395 -36.62 -35.06 0.25
CA LYS A 395 -36.62 -33.61 0.06
C LYS A 395 -37.06 -32.87 1.34
N SER A 396 -38.04 -33.41 2.06
CA SER A 396 -38.48 -32.86 3.35
C SER A 396 -37.39 -32.99 4.42
N GLU A 397 -36.71 -34.14 4.50
CA GLU A 397 -35.58 -34.33 5.42
C GLU A 397 -34.41 -33.38 5.10
N LEU A 398 -34.10 -33.19 3.81
CA LEU A 398 -33.04 -32.29 3.37
C LEU A 398 -33.35 -30.82 3.68
N GLU A 399 -34.61 -30.40 3.57
CA GLU A 399 -35.02 -29.05 3.97
C GLU A 399 -34.93 -28.86 5.49
N SER A 400 -35.36 -29.87 6.28
CA SER A 400 -35.20 -29.87 7.73
C SER A 400 -33.73 -29.82 8.16
N LEU A 401 -32.84 -30.57 7.49
CA LEU A 401 -31.41 -30.56 7.76
C LEU A 401 -30.79 -29.20 7.46
N LYS A 402 -31.19 -28.55 6.36
CA LYS A 402 -30.72 -27.20 6.03
C LYS A 402 -31.12 -26.18 7.09
N GLU A 403 -32.33 -26.30 7.63
CA GLU A 403 -32.82 -25.41 8.69
C GLU A 403 -32.08 -25.64 10.01
N ASN A 404 -31.84 -26.90 10.37
CA ASN A 404 -31.02 -27.25 11.54
C ASN A 404 -29.58 -26.74 11.42
N VAL A 405 -28.93 -26.92 10.26
CA VAL A 405 -27.56 -26.42 10.03
C VAL A 405 -27.51 -24.90 10.11
N LYS A 406 -28.50 -24.18 9.57
CA LYS A 406 -28.59 -22.72 9.72
C LYS A 406 -28.71 -22.31 11.19
N SER A 407 -29.52 -23.03 11.98
CA SER A 407 -29.67 -22.76 13.41
C SER A 407 -28.38 -23.03 14.19
N GLU A 408 -27.66 -24.10 13.87
CA GLU A 408 -26.38 -24.41 14.52
C GLU A 408 -25.29 -23.41 14.16
N ILE A 409 -25.19 -23.00 12.89
CA ILE A 409 -24.25 -21.93 12.47
C ILE A 409 -24.56 -20.63 13.21
N ALA A 410 -25.84 -20.26 13.33
CA ALA A 410 -26.24 -19.06 14.08
C ALA A 410 -25.84 -19.14 15.56
N LYS A 411 -25.98 -20.30 16.21
CA LYS A 411 -25.52 -20.52 17.60
C LYS A 411 -24.00 -20.41 17.73
N ILE A 412 -23.26 -20.99 16.80
CA ILE A 412 -21.79 -20.90 16.77
C ILE A 412 -21.35 -19.44 16.59
N ASP A 413 -22.03 -18.67 15.74
CA ASP A 413 -21.75 -17.24 15.55
C ASP A 413 -22.08 -16.41 16.79
N GLU A 414 -23.19 -16.71 17.48
CA GLU A 414 -23.54 -16.10 18.77
C GLU A 414 -22.50 -16.40 19.85
N ASP A 415 -22.08 -17.66 20.00
CA ASP A 415 -21.06 -18.08 20.96
C ASP A 415 -19.69 -17.48 20.64
N TYR A 416 -19.33 -17.40 19.35
CA TYR A 416 -18.09 -16.74 18.92
C TYR A 416 -18.10 -15.25 19.28
N ASN A 417 -19.21 -14.55 19.03
CA ASN A 417 -19.35 -13.14 19.40
C ASN A 417 -19.30 -12.94 20.91
N LYS A 418 -19.91 -13.84 21.68
CA LYS A 418 -19.83 -13.84 23.14
C LYS A 418 -18.39 -14.00 23.63
N HIS A 419 -17.67 -15.00 23.13
CA HIS A 419 -16.25 -15.20 23.47
C HIS A 419 -15.36 -14.04 23.03
N LYS A 420 -15.66 -13.39 21.90
CA LYS A 420 -14.96 -12.19 21.45
C LYS A 420 -15.16 -11.02 22.42
N GLU A 421 -16.34 -10.89 22.99
CA GLU A 421 -16.64 -9.86 23.99
C GLU A 421 -15.97 -10.18 25.33
N GLU A 422 -16.09 -11.41 25.83
CA GLU A 422 -15.40 -11.89 27.04
C GLU A 422 -13.88 -11.69 26.93
N ARG A 423 -13.29 -11.94 25.76
CA ARG A 423 -11.87 -11.69 25.51
C ARG A 423 -11.53 -10.20 25.56
N ARG A 424 -12.42 -9.33 25.08
CA ARG A 424 -12.21 -7.87 25.13
C ARG A 424 -12.28 -7.38 26.58
N GLU A 425 -13.24 -7.85 27.35
CA GLU A 425 -13.36 -7.57 28.79
C GLU A 425 -12.12 -8.04 29.54
N PHE A 426 -11.68 -9.28 29.33
CA PHE A 426 -10.46 -9.80 29.95
C PHE A 426 -9.21 -8.97 29.62
N ILE A 427 -9.06 -8.53 28.37
CA ILE A 427 -7.94 -7.65 27.98
C ILE A 427 -8.03 -6.30 28.71
N ASN A 428 -9.22 -5.73 28.83
CA ASN A 428 -9.43 -4.49 29.57
C ASN A 428 -9.08 -4.66 31.06
N ASP A 429 -9.53 -5.75 31.68
CA ASP A 429 -9.20 -6.08 33.07
C ASP A 429 -7.69 -6.24 33.29
N VAL A 430 -6.99 -6.91 32.38
CA VAL A 430 -5.52 -7.04 32.43
C VAL A 430 -4.83 -5.69 32.28
N VAL A 431 -5.36 -4.79 31.44
CA VAL A 431 -4.82 -3.43 31.27
C VAL A 431 -5.04 -2.60 32.53
N GLU A 432 -6.24 -2.63 33.12
CA GLU A 432 -6.53 -1.94 34.38
C GLU A 432 -5.69 -2.50 35.53
N PHE A 433 -5.61 -3.82 35.68
CA PHE A 433 -4.75 -4.45 36.67
C PHE A 433 -3.28 -4.02 36.53
N ARG A 434 -2.76 -3.91 35.29
CA ARG A 434 -1.40 -3.38 35.05
C ARG A 434 -1.25 -1.92 35.45
N LYS A 435 -2.26 -1.08 35.22
CA LYS A 435 -2.25 0.33 35.65
C LYS A 435 -2.26 0.41 37.17
N GLU A 436 -3.16 -0.31 37.83
CA GLU A 436 -3.27 -0.37 39.29
C GLU A 436 -1.97 -0.87 39.92
N THR A 437 -1.38 -1.95 39.41
CA THR A 437 -0.10 -2.48 39.90
C THR A 437 1.04 -1.47 39.73
N LYS A 438 1.09 -0.78 38.58
CA LYS A 438 2.10 0.26 38.33
C LYS A 438 1.95 1.45 39.28
N LEU A 439 0.71 1.86 39.57
CA LEU A 439 0.43 2.91 40.55
C LEU A 439 0.80 2.47 41.97
N ALA A 440 0.52 1.22 42.34
CA ALA A 440 0.86 0.66 43.65
C ALA A 440 2.37 0.60 43.92
N ILE A 441 3.21 0.32 42.92
CA ILE A 441 4.68 0.36 43.06
C ILE A 441 5.19 1.78 43.30
N HIS A 442 4.44 2.79 42.85
CA HIS A 442 4.75 4.21 43.09
C HIS A 442 3.94 4.80 44.25
N ALA A 443 3.34 3.94 45.08
CA ALA A 443 2.57 4.39 46.23
C ALA A 443 3.48 5.15 47.22
N PRO A 444 2.99 6.27 47.80
CA PRO A 444 3.76 7.08 48.73
C PRO A 444 4.30 6.28 49.92
N GLU A 445 3.57 5.25 50.37
CA GLU A 445 3.98 4.40 51.49
C GLU A 445 5.25 3.61 51.19
N ILE A 446 5.47 3.15 49.95
CA ILE A 446 6.70 2.42 49.56
C ILE A 446 7.90 3.36 49.57
N SER A 447 7.75 4.58 49.06
CA SER A 447 8.79 5.62 49.08
C SER A 447 9.14 6.04 50.52
N GLN A 448 8.15 6.11 51.41
CA GLN A 448 8.37 6.35 52.84
C GLN A 448 9.15 5.21 53.49
N LEU A 449 8.77 3.95 53.24
CA LEU A 449 9.49 2.77 53.76
C LEU A 449 10.94 2.70 53.23
N GLU A 450 11.19 3.01 51.95
CA GLU A 450 12.56 3.08 51.41
C GLU A 450 13.40 4.17 52.11
N THR A 451 12.77 5.28 52.48
CA THR A 451 13.42 6.36 53.22
C THR A 451 13.72 5.95 54.65
N GLU A 452 12.77 5.29 55.34
CA GLU A 452 12.97 4.74 56.68
C GLU A 452 14.08 3.69 56.71
N VAL A 453 14.13 2.78 55.74
CA VAL A 453 15.21 1.79 55.62
C VAL A 453 16.57 2.48 55.46
N LYS A 454 16.69 3.51 54.61
CA LYS A 454 17.93 4.29 54.48
C LYS A 454 18.32 4.96 55.78
N ILE A 455 17.36 5.54 56.51
CA ILE A 455 17.62 6.15 57.82
C ILE A 455 18.17 5.09 58.78
N LEU A 456 17.55 3.91 58.86
CA LEU A 456 18.00 2.80 59.69
C LEU A 456 19.40 2.30 59.30
N GLU A 457 19.70 2.17 58.00
CA GLU A 457 21.05 1.82 57.52
C GLU A 457 22.10 2.87 57.92
N THR A 458 21.71 4.15 57.95
CA THR A 458 22.60 5.24 58.36
C THR A 458 22.86 5.18 59.87
N MET A 459 21.80 4.95 60.66
CA MET A 459 21.89 4.75 62.10
C MET A 459 22.74 3.52 62.46
N ASP A 460 22.64 2.42 61.71
CA ASP A 460 23.47 1.24 61.94
C ASP A 460 24.96 1.52 61.66
N LYS A 461 25.27 2.26 60.58
CA LYS A 461 26.65 2.73 60.30
C LYS A 461 27.19 3.63 61.40
N GLU A 462 26.37 4.55 61.91
CA GLU A 462 26.72 5.42 63.04
C GLU A 462 26.93 4.63 64.34
N ALA A 463 26.07 3.65 64.62
CA ALA A 463 26.22 2.78 65.78
C ALA A 463 27.51 1.96 65.71
N ILE A 464 27.85 1.42 64.53
CA ILE A 464 29.13 0.73 64.28
C ILE A 464 30.31 1.69 64.47
N PHE A 465 30.22 2.92 63.97
CA PHE A 465 31.24 3.95 64.15
C PHE A 465 31.45 4.29 65.63
N HIS A 466 30.37 4.57 66.37
CA HIS A 466 30.43 4.88 67.80
C HIS A 466 30.96 3.71 68.62
N LYS A 467 30.60 2.48 68.29
CA LYS A 467 31.17 1.28 68.92
C LYS A 467 32.69 1.21 68.71
N ARG A 468 33.18 1.44 67.48
CA ARG A 468 34.63 1.50 67.21
C ARG A 468 35.31 2.65 67.95
N TYR A 469 34.71 3.83 67.95
CA TYR A 469 35.23 5.01 68.66
C TYR A 469 35.35 4.77 70.17
N LEU A 470 34.35 4.13 70.79
CA LEU A 470 34.38 3.79 72.22
C LEU A 470 35.43 2.71 72.53
N GLN A 471 35.61 1.72 71.64
CA GLN A 471 36.68 0.73 71.75
C GLN A 471 38.07 1.39 71.66
N GLU A 472 38.28 2.30 70.71
CA GLU A 472 39.53 3.07 70.60
C GLU A 472 39.77 3.99 71.82
N ARG A 473 38.73 4.63 72.35
CA ARG A 473 38.82 5.45 73.56
C ARG A 473 39.13 4.61 74.80
N GLY A 474 38.56 3.41 74.90
CA GLY A 474 38.90 2.42 75.93
C GLY A 474 40.36 1.99 75.86
N ALA A 475 40.86 1.70 74.66
CA ALA A 475 42.27 1.38 74.43
C ALA A 475 43.21 2.56 74.78
N ARG A 476 42.83 3.81 74.46
CA ARG A 476 43.60 5.01 74.85
C ARG A 476 43.64 5.23 76.36
N ARG A 477 42.57 4.90 77.09
CA ARG A 477 42.54 4.98 78.56
C ARG A 477 43.42 3.91 79.21
N GLN A 478 43.48 2.70 78.64
CA GLN A 478 44.43 1.68 79.08
C GLN A 478 45.89 2.10 78.85
N ASN A 479 46.18 2.83 77.77
CA ASN A 479 47.53 3.36 77.53
C ASN A 479 47.88 4.56 78.43
N HIS A 480 46.91 5.34 78.91
CA HIS A 480 47.15 6.41 79.88
C HIS A 480 47.25 5.94 81.34
N SER A 481 46.76 4.75 81.69
CA SER A 481 47.00 4.15 83.01
C SER A 481 48.42 3.61 83.20
N PHE A 482 49.27 3.63 82.16
CA PHE A 482 50.70 3.28 82.25
C PHE A 482 51.63 4.50 82.29
N GLY A 483 51.10 5.73 82.40
CA GLY A 483 51.87 6.98 82.34
C GLY A 483 51.84 7.86 83.59
N GLN A 484 51.33 7.36 84.72
CA GLN A 484 51.54 7.96 86.04
C GLN A 484 52.27 6.95 86.93
N GLN A 485 53.60 6.94 86.78
CA GLN A 485 54.56 6.67 87.85
C GLN A 485 55.64 7.75 87.77
#